data_AF-A0A1F9ST86-F1
#
_entry.id   AF-A0A1F9ST86-F1
#
_cell.length_a   1.000
_cell.length_b   1.000
_cell.length_c   1.000
_cell.angle_alpha   90.00
_cell.angle_beta   90.00
_cell.angle_gamma   90.00
#
_symmetry.space_group_name_H-M   'P 1'
#
loop_
_entity.id
_entity.type
_entity.pdbx_description
1 polymer ?
#
loop_
_entity_poly.entity_id
_entity_poly.type
_entity_poly.pdbx_seq_one_letter_code
_entity_poly.pdbx_strand_id
1 'polypeptide(L)'
;MSLIIKIIAVALLHLAFFASYPETGPYGNYYLAVSLLVWSVFIIFVNTSAKLVKLISGVLGLAVNLAAFALMGLAVAATMPQRDRTSVLEKLQTRRYPDGDTLRAGLLRFGVKLDADVKTNIKGLDSEVNKAIKKLKED
;
A
#
# COMPACT_ATOMS: atom_id res chain seq x y z
N MET A 1 -9.69 12.60 -11.90
CA MET A 1 -9.76 11.26 -11.29
C MET A 1 -11.11 11.10 -10.61
N SER A 2 -11.80 9.97 -10.83
CA SER A 2 -13.06 9.67 -10.16
C SER A 2 -12.87 9.61 -8.63
N LEU A 3 -13.87 10.03 -7.86
CA LEU A 3 -13.84 9.97 -6.40
C LEU A 3 -13.63 8.53 -5.89
N ILE A 4 -14.23 7.55 -6.57
CA ILE A 4 -14.08 6.13 -6.25
C ILE A 4 -12.60 5.72 -6.30
N ILE A 5 -11.87 6.13 -7.35
CA ILE A 5 -10.44 5.84 -7.48
C ILE A 5 -9.65 6.47 -6.35
N LYS A 6 -10.02 7.69 -5.91
CA LYS A 6 -9.34 8.33 -4.77
C LYS A 6 -9.57 7.56 -3.47
N ILE A 7 -10.78 7.10 -3.21
CA ILE A 7 -11.10 6.29 -2.02
C ILE A 7 -10.34 4.95 -2.05
N ILE A 8 -10.30 4.28 -3.21
CA ILE A 8 -9.49 3.08 -3.39
C ILE A 8 -8.01 3.39 -3.11
N ALA A 9 -7.49 4.52 -3.60
CA ALA A 9 -6.12 4.93 -3.33
C ALA A 9 -5.85 5.20 -1.84
N VAL A 10 -6.82 5.74 -1.08
CA VAL A 10 -6.73 5.84 0.39
C VAL A 10 -6.54 4.46 0.99
N ALA A 11 -7.39 3.50 0.62
CA ALA A 11 -7.31 2.13 1.14
C ALA A 11 -5.97 1.47 0.80
N LEU A 12 -5.55 1.56 -0.46
CA LEU A 12 -4.27 0.99 -0.92
C LEU A 12 -3.07 1.60 -0.20
N LEU A 13 -3.07 2.91 0.04
CA LEU A 13 -2.00 3.58 0.79
C LEU A 13 -1.91 3.02 2.22
N HIS A 14 -3.04 2.89 2.91
CA HIS A 14 -3.05 2.33 4.27
C HIS A 14 -2.62 0.86 4.28
N LEU A 15 -3.10 0.06 3.33
CA LEU A 15 -2.70 -1.33 3.17
C LEU A 15 -1.19 -1.47 2.91
N ALA A 16 -0.62 -0.59 2.08
CA ALA A 16 0.82 -0.56 1.84
C ALA A 16 1.60 -0.32 3.13
N PHE A 17 1.21 0.68 3.94
CA PHE A 17 1.83 0.93 5.24
C PHE A 17 1.71 -0.27 6.19
N PHE A 18 0.52 -0.89 6.28
CA PHE A 18 0.28 -2.03 7.16
C PHE A 18 0.96 -3.32 6.70
N ALA A 19 1.14 -3.51 5.40
CA ALA A 19 1.90 -4.62 4.85
C ALA A 19 3.41 -4.42 5.02
N SER A 20 3.89 -3.18 4.85
CA SER A 20 5.30 -2.82 5.02
C SER A 20 5.75 -2.74 6.48
N TYR A 21 4.88 -2.30 7.40
CA TYR A 21 5.22 -2.15 8.82
C TYR A 21 4.21 -2.89 9.70
N PRO A 22 4.24 -4.24 9.70
CA PRO A 22 3.20 -5.07 10.29
C PRO A 22 3.22 -5.10 11.83
N GLU A 23 4.19 -4.49 12.49
CA GLU A 23 4.33 -4.55 13.94
C GLU A 23 3.47 -3.50 14.67
N THR A 24 2.17 -3.44 14.37
CA THR A 24 1.31 -2.32 14.81
C THR A 24 0.81 -2.39 16.26
N GLY A 25 1.08 -3.49 16.97
CA GLY A 25 0.56 -3.72 18.32
C GLY A 25 -0.97 -3.89 18.36
N PRO A 26 -1.58 -3.90 19.57
CA PRO A 26 -3.01 -4.21 19.75
C PRO A 26 -3.95 -3.15 19.16
N TYR A 27 -3.51 -1.89 19.07
CA TYR A 27 -4.32 -0.79 18.56
C TYR A 27 -4.29 -0.62 17.03
N GLY A 28 -3.47 -1.40 16.31
CA GLY A 28 -3.27 -1.26 14.88
C GLY A 28 -4.55 -1.36 14.05
N ASN A 29 -5.40 -2.35 14.33
CA ASN A 29 -6.63 -2.56 13.55
C ASN A 29 -7.66 -1.43 13.79
N TYR A 30 -7.76 -0.95 15.03
CA TYR A 30 -8.63 0.20 15.36
C TYR A 30 -8.14 1.47 14.66
N TYR A 31 -6.84 1.72 14.70
CA TYR A 31 -6.23 2.82 13.96
C TYR A 31 -6.53 2.72 12.47
N LEU A 32 -6.39 1.54 11.85
CA LEU A 32 -6.67 1.34 10.43
C LEU A 32 -8.10 1.76 10.08
N ALA A 33 -9.09 1.26 10.83
CA ALA A 33 -10.50 1.56 10.57
C ALA A 33 -10.82 3.06 10.72
N VAL A 34 -10.35 3.68 11.81
CA VAL A 34 -10.57 5.10 12.08
C VAL A 34 -9.84 5.97 11.04
N SER A 35 -8.58 5.65 10.75
CA SER A 35 -7.75 6.39 9.79
C SER A 35 -8.35 6.32 8.38
N LEU A 36 -8.81 5.14 7.94
CA LEU A 36 -9.49 4.99 6.65
C LEU A 36 -10.75 5.86 6.56
N LEU A 37 -11.56 5.90 7.62
CA LEU A 37 -12.76 6.72 7.66
C LEU A 37 -12.42 8.22 7.59
N VAL A 38 -11.50 8.68 8.44
CA VAL A 38 -11.08 10.08 8.50
C VAL A 38 -10.51 10.54 7.15
N TRP A 39 -9.60 9.77 6.56
CA TRP A 39 -8.97 10.13 5.30
C TRP A 39 -9.92 10.01 4.10
N SER A 40 -10.87 9.08 4.13
CA SER A 40 -11.90 9.00 3.09
C SER A 40 -12.79 10.24 3.10
N VAL A 41 -13.24 10.67 4.29
CA VAL A 41 -14.02 11.89 4.46
C VAL A 41 -13.21 13.12 4.03
N PHE A 42 -11.95 13.23 4.47
CA PHE A 42 -11.07 14.32 4.06
C PHE A 42 -10.89 14.40 2.54
N ILE A 43 -10.67 13.25 1.88
CA ILE A 43 -10.52 13.19 0.42
C ILE A 43 -11.79 13.58 -0.33
N ILE A 44 -12.97 13.32 0.23
CA ILE A 44 -14.24 13.81 -0.34
C ILE A 44 -14.25 15.36 -0.36
N PHE A 45 -13.85 16.00 0.75
CA PHE A 45 -13.75 17.46 0.82
C PHE A 45 -12.69 18.01 -0.13
N VAL A 46 -11.47 17.45 -0.12
CA VAL A 46 -10.38 17.85 -1.03
C VAL A 46 -10.79 17.67 -2.50
N ASN A 47 -11.54 16.63 -2.83
CA ASN A 47 -12.04 16.42 -4.19
C ASN A 47 -12.96 17.55 -4.65
N THR A 48 -13.81 18.06 -3.76
CA THR A 48 -14.65 19.23 -4.05
C THR A 48 -13.80 20.48 -4.28
N SER A 49 -12.86 20.77 -3.36
CA SER A 49 -11.94 21.92 -3.51
C SER A 49 -11.10 21.83 -4.78
N ALA A 50 -10.56 20.65 -5.10
CA ALA A 50 -9.77 20.42 -6.30
C ALA A 50 -10.59 20.58 -7.58
N LYS A 51 -11.89 20.25 -7.57
CA LYS A 51 -12.78 20.53 -8.71
C LYS A 51 -12.99 22.02 -8.93
N LEU A 52 -13.15 22.79 -7.86
CA LEU A 52 -13.26 24.26 -7.92
C LEU A 52 -11.97 24.88 -8.47
N VAL A 53 -10.81 24.46 -7.94
CA VAL A 53 -9.49 24.94 -8.41
C VAL A 53 -9.22 24.52 -9.86
N LYS A 54 -9.70 23.34 -10.29
CA LYS A 54 -9.59 22.86 -11.67
C LYS A 54 -10.26 23.79 -12.67
N LEU A 55 -11.31 24.52 -12.28
CA LEU A 55 -11.96 25.52 -13.14
C LEU A 55 -11.02 26.68 -13.51
N ILE A 56 -10.03 26.96 -12.65
CA ILE A 56 -9.00 27.98 -12.89
C ILE A 56 -7.80 27.37 -13.62
N SER A 57 -7.30 26.21 -13.15
CA SER A 57 -6.20 25.51 -13.80
C SER A 57 -6.23 24.00 -13.51
N GLY A 58 -6.16 23.21 -14.58
CA GLY A 58 -6.09 21.75 -14.51
C GLY A 58 -4.89 21.22 -13.71
N VAL A 59 -3.74 21.90 -13.82
CA VAL A 59 -2.48 21.53 -13.16
C VAL A 59 -2.57 21.78 -11.66
N LEU A 60 -3.15 22.91 -11.24
CA LEU A 60 -3.34 23.22 -9.83
C LEU A 60 -4.28 22.20 -9.15
N GLY A 61 -5.35 21.80 -9.82
CA GLY A 61 -6.23 20.74 -9.32
C GLY A 61 -5.52 19.40 -9.12
N LEU A 62 -4.56 19.05 -10.00
CA LEU A 62 -3.72 17.86 -9.82
C LEU A 62 -2.77 18.02 -8.61
N ALA A 63 -2.08 19.16 -8.51
CA ALA A 63 -1.15 19.44 -7.43
C ALA A 63 -1.80 19.37 -6.04
N VAL A 64 -3.02 19.90 -5.89
CA VAL A 64 -3.80 19.81 -4.64
C VAL A 64 -4.08 18.37 -4.25
N ASN A 65 -4.44 17.50 -5.21
CA ASN A 65 -4.66 16.09 -4.92
C ASN A 65 -3.36 15.38 -4.53
N LEU A 66 -2.26 15.66 -5.23
CA LEU A 66 -0.97 15.07 -4.92
C LEU A 66 -0.51 15.46 -3.51
N ALA A 67 -0.63 16.75 -3.17
CA ALA A 67 -0.30 17.27 -1.84
C ALA A 67 -1.14 16.60 -0.75
N ALA A 68 -2.44 16.41 -0.98
CA ALA A 68 -3.31 15.71 -0.03
C ALA A 68 -2.88 14.26 0.22
N PHE A 69 -2.51 13.51 -0.82
CA PHE A 69 -2.00 12.13 -0.66
C PHE A 69 -0.61 12.09 -0.02
N ALA A 70 0.27 13.05 -0.32
CA ALA A 70 1.58 13.15 0.32
C ALA A 70 1.43 13.44 1.83
N LEU A 71 0.56 14.38 2.20
CA LEU A 71 0.23 14.68 3.59
C LEU A 71 -0.38 13.48 4.31
N MET A 72 -1.27 12.74 3.64
CA MET A 72 -1.81 11.47 4.15
C MET A 72 -0.69 10.47 4.44
N GLY A 73 0.21 10.24 3.48
CA GLY A 73 1.34 9.33 3.66
C GLY A 73 2.22 9.71 4.84
N LEU A 74 2.56 11.00 4.97
CA LEU A 74 3.35 11.51 6.10
C LEU A 74 2.62 11.35 7.43
N ALA A 75 1.33 11.68 7.48
CA ALA A 75 0.53 11.56 8.69
C ALA A 75 0.38 10.10 9.12
N VAL A 76 0.13 9.18 8.19
CA VAL A 76 0.10 7.73 8.48
C VAL A 76 1.47 7.27 8.98
N ALA A 77 2.55 7.65 8.30
CA ALA A 77 3.90 7.29 8.74
C ALA A 77 4.23 7.78 10.16
N ALA A 78 3.76 8.98 10.52
CA ALA A 78 4.02 9.59 11.82
C ALA A 78 3.14 9.04 12.95
N THR A 79 1.88 8.67 12.64
CA THR A 79 0.86 8.39 13.67
C THR A 79 0.43 6.93 13.77
N MET A 80 0.76 6.10 12.78
CA MET A 80 0.46 4.67 12.81
C MET A 80 1.13 4.02 14.03
N PRO A 81 0.37 3.33 14.89
CA PRO A 81 0.92 2.71 16.09
C PRO A 81 1.92 1.62 15.69
N GLN A 82 3.02 1.55 16.45
CA GLN A 82 4.07 0.55 16.29
C GLN A 82 4.44 -0.01 17.66
N ARG A 83 4.68 -1.32 17.72
CA ARG A 83 4.94 -2.08 18.95
C ARG A 83 6.23 -1.64 19.63
N ASP A 84 7.24 -1.29 18.85
CA ASP A 84 8.54 -0.80 19.30
C ASP A 84 8.53 0.68 19.72
N ARG A 85 7.36 1.36 19.66
CA ARG A 85 7.18 2.79 19.97
C ARG A 85 7.98 3.73 19.07
N THR A 86 8.57 3.22 17.98
CA THR A 86 9.25 4.02 16.95
C THR A 86 8.29 4.24 15.80
N SER A 87 8.05 5.50 15.41
CA SER A 87 7.13 5.79 14.29
C SER A 87 7.67 5.23 12.97
N VAL A 88 6.79 4.95 12.00
CA VAL A 88 7.22 4.53 10.66
C VAL A 88 8.02 5.64 9.98
N LEU A 89 7.67 6.91 10.22
CA LEU A 89 8.42 8.05 9.72
C LEU A 89 9.88 8.05 10.21
N GLU A 90 10.09 7.77 11.49
CA GLU A 90 11.44 7.66 12.08
C GLU A 90 12.20 6.45 11.54
N LYS A 91 11.53 5.31 11.31
CA LYS A 91 12.12 4.14 10.63
C LYS A 91 12.60 4.49 9.23
N LEU A 92 11.80 5.22 8.45
CA LEU A 92 12.17 5.69 7.11
C LEU A 92 13.36 6.66 7.15
N GLN A 93 13.38 7.60 8.10
CA GLN A 93 14.48 8.56 8.27
C GLN A 93 15.79 7.86 8.67
N THR A 94 15.70 6.80 9.47
CA THR A 94 16.84 5.96 9.90
C THR A 94 17.18 4.84 8.92
N ARG A 95 16.59 4.87 7.70
CA ARG A 95 16.81 3.90 6.61
C ARG A 95 16.45 2.45 6.97
N ARG A 96 15.55 2.26 7.93
CA ARG A 96 14.98 0.95 8.28
C ARG A 96 13.79 0.67 7.38
N TYR A 97 14.07 0.18 6.19
CA TYR A 97 13.06 -0.24 5.21
C TYR A 97 12.63 -1.69 5.48
N PRO A 98 11.39 -2.06 5.11
CA PRO A 98 10.94 -3.45 5.21
C PRO A 98 11.73 -4.36 4.29
N ASP A 99 12.09 -5.52 4.80
CA ASP A 99 12.68 -6.61 4.01
C ASP A 99 11.60 -7.59 3.52
N GLY A 100 12.03 -8.64 2.80
CA GLY A 100 11.13 -9.64 2.25
C GLY A 100 10.33 -10.39 3.32
N ASP A 101 10.93 -10.66 4.48
CA ASP A 101 10.28 -11.37 5.57
C ASP A 101 9.23 -10.49 6.26
N THR A 102 9.55 -9.20 6.44
CA THR A 102 8.62 -8.18 6.95
C THR A 102 7.39 -8.07 6.05
N LEU A 103 7.60 -7.99 4.73
CA LEU A 103 6.51 -7.91 3.76
C LEU A 103 5.65 -9.20 3.77
N ARG A 104 6.27 -10.38 3.85
CA ARG A 104 5.53 -11.65 3.97
C ARG A 104 4.69 -11.68 5.23
N ALA A 105 5.25 -11.29 6.36
CA ALA A 105 4.52 -11.21 7.62
C ALA A 105 3.33 -10.25 7.53
N GLY A 106 3.49 -9.08 6.89
CA GLY A 106 2.40 -8.13 6.67
C GLY A 106 1.32 -8.65 5.73
N LEU A 107 1.69 -9.30 4.63
CA LEU A 107 0.74 -9.90 3.68
C LEU A 107 -0.04 -11.07 4.31
N LEU A 108 0.61 -11.86 5.16
CA LEU A 108 -0.04 -12.93 5.93
C LEU A 108 -1.14 -12.39 6.85
N ARG A 109 -0.98 -11.19 7.43
CA ARG A 109 -2.05 -10.54 8.23
C ARG A 109 -3.32 -10.27 7.42
N PHE A 110 -3.19 -10.09 6.12
CA PHE A 110 -4.30 -9.91 5.19
C PHE A 110 -4.78 -11.24 4.57
N GLY A 111 -4.27 -12.38 5.04
CA GLY A 111 -4.62 -13.71 4.53
C GLY A 111 -3.92 -14.09 3.23
N VAL A 112 -2.95 -13.30 2.76
CA VAL A 112 -2.21 -13.57 1.52
C VAL A 112 -1.00 -14.46 1.84
N LYS A 113 -1.01 -15.70 1.34
CA LYS A 113 0.07 -16.69 1.53
C LYS A 113 1.01 -16.71 0.32
N LEU A 114 2.01 -15.82 0.29
CA LEU A 114 2.96 -15.74 -0.84
C LEU A 114 3.72 -17.06 -1.09
N ASP A 115 4.06 -17.79 -0.02
CA ASP A 115 5.03 -18.88 -0.09
C ASP A 115 4.50 -20.14 -0.79
N ALA A 116 3.20 -20.41 -0.63
CA ALA A 116 2.54 -21.54 -1.25
C ALA A 116 2.29 -21.28 -2.74
N ASP A 117 1.85 -20.08 -3.11
CA ASP A 117 1.50 -19.76 -4.49
C ASP A 117 2.74 -19.56 -5.36
N VAL A 118 3.78 -18.86 -4.87
CA VAL A 118 5.00 -18.62 -5.66
C VAL A 118 5.76 -19.93 -5.90
N LYS A 119 5.89 -20.80 -4.90
CA LYS A 119 6.60 -22.09 -5.05
C LYS A 119 5.85 -23.05 -5.97
N THR A 120 4.53 -23.01 -5.98
CA THR A 120 3.70 -23.84 -6.87
C THR A 120 3.78 -23.34 -8.31
N ASN A 121 3.74 -22.02 -8.51
CA ASN A 121 3.85 -21.40 -9.83
C ASN A 121 5.24 -21.56 -10.45
N ILE A 122 6.32 -21.44 -9.68
CA ILE A 122 7.69 -21.67 -10.17
C ILE A 122 7.88 -23.13 -10.60
N LYS A 123 7.37 -24.08 -9.82
CA LYS A 123 7.41 -25.51 -10.19
C LYS A 123 6.59 -25.81 -11.45
N GLY A 124 5.44 -25.14 -11.62
CA GLY A 124 4.64 -25.22 -12.84
C GLY A 124 5.43 -24.73 -14.05
N LEU A 125 6.07 -23.57 -13.94
CA LEU A 125 6.89 -22.97 -14.98
C LEU A 125 8.07 -23.86 -15.38
N ASP A 126 8.82 -24.40 -14.42
CA ASP A 126 9.94 -25.32 -14.69
C ASP A 126 9.47 -26.58 -15.42
N SER A 127 8.27 -27.07 -15.11
CA SER A 127 7.70 -28.25 -15.76
C SER A 127 7.31 -27.99 -17.22
N GLU A 128 6.78 -26.80 -17.51
CA GLU A 128 6.41 -26.39 -18.87
C GLU A 128 7.64 -26.05 -19.72
N VAL A 129 8.62 -25.35 -19.14
CA VAL A 129 9.91 -25.06 -19.80
C VAL A 129 10.64 -26.36 -20.14
N ASN A 130 10.70 -27.32 -19.23
CA ASN A 130 11.31 -28.62 -19.50
C ASN A 130 10.55 -29.42 -20.58
N LYS A 131 9.21 -29.34 -20.62
CA LYS A 131 8.43 -29.96 -21.69
C LYS A 131 8.69 -29.30 -23.05
N ALA A 132 8.82 -27.98 -23.09
CA ALA A 132 9.13 -27.23 -24.32
C ALA A 132 10.56 -27.55 -24.82
N ILE A 133 11.55 -27.59 -23.93
CA ILE A 133 12.92 -27.97 -24.26
C ILE A 133 12.99 -29.42 -24.76
N LYS A 134 12.21 -30.33 -24.18
CA LYS A 134 12.18 -31.73 -24.61
C LYS A 134 11.57 -31.87 -26.02
N LYS A 135 10.48 -31.16 -26.32
CA LYS A 135 9.90 -31.14 -27.67
C LYS A 135 10.87 -30.59 -28.71
N LEU A 136 11.61 -29.52 -28.38
CA LEU A 136 12.63 -28.93 -29.28
C LEU A 136 13.86 -29.82 -29.52
N LYS A 137 14.06 -30.88 -28.72
CA LYS A 137 15.14 -31.87 -28.90
C LYS A 137 14.68 -33.13 -29.65
N GLU A 138 13.37 -33.32 -29.81
CA GLU A 138 12.77 -34.46 -30.50
C GLU A 138 12.45 -34.15 -31.98
N ASP A 139 12.48 -32.87 -32.38
CA ASP A 139 12.52 -32.36 -33.77
C ASP A 139 13.97 -32.14 -34.24
#